data_AF-A0A327KDG4-F1
#
_entry.id   AF-A0A327KDG4-F1
#
_cell.length_a   1.000
_cell.length_b   1.000
_cell.length_c   1.000
_cell.angle_alpha   90.00
_cell.angle_beta   90.00
_cell.angle_gamma   90.00
#
_symmetry.space_group_name_H-M   'P 1'
#
loop_
_entity.id
_entity.type
_entity.pdbx_description
1 polymer ?
#
loop_
_entity_poly.entity_id
_entity_poly.type
_entity_poly.pdbx_seq_one_letter_code
_entity_poly.pdbx_strand_id
1 'polypeptide(L)'
;MLEDTLKKVLAFLLRFIESPKWKGRIRSFGDRLLRIVGAMTVLSAIATLVATGSDFFTRTVPAIVSNVSRTVLTGSLFLPRLAEHVARESLGYTDICIGDTKVVDLDQDGRASDLIIPISSKEDLEGGRGCGRDDDDTKSVFVVLKETRWSGIWPDYALLHAFYGGGIPTYAETMGSYVLFITAARVNPGYHVFAYANGTLLAFGQYRSQNDAPPNMQVGNRLFLKTVEGFRSFEITALGEARTALMPVRDLVRRNNTVVLIEDEAVLWDHAKADIEKIRADGATFDDSIGDYRPASNSTAECRDLAVFRNGDAISLKGGNAICRGEMDVRPFSQIISSVECDFVGFRTSPQFPWGNVPDPSQAEHLIRCRPAGIDSDPSYEILVRVSAE
;
A
#
# COMPACT_ATOMS: atom_id res chain seq x y z
N MET A 1 15.28 -19.12 48.79
CA MET A 1 16.65 -19.30 49.32
C MET A 1 16.72 -19.19 50.85
N LEU A 2 16.16 -18.13 51.47
CA LEU A 2 16.17 -17.95 52.93
C LEU A 2 15.38 -19.01 53.71
N GLU A 3 14.23 -19.45 53.18
CA GLU A 3 13.35 -20.45 53.82
C GLU A 3 14.01 -21.82 53.95
N ASP A 4 14.70 -22.27 52.90
CA ASP A 4 15.45 -23.54 52.90
C ASP A 4 16.65 -23.51 53.83
N THR A 5 17.35 -22.38 53.93
CA THR A 5 18.45 -22.21 54.87
C THR A 5 17.95 -22.22 56.31
N LEU A 6 16.82 -21.56 56.60
CA LEU A 6 16.22 -21.55 57.93
C LEU A 6 15.71 -22.94 58.34
N LYS A 7 15.10 -23.70 57.42
CA LYS A 7 14.68 -25.09 57.65
C LYS A 7 15.87 -26.00 57.94
N LYS A 8 16.99 -25.82 57.23
CA LYS A 8 18.24 -26.57 57.47
C LYS A 8 18.83 -26.26 58.85
N VAL A 9 18.83 -24.99 59.27
CA VAL A 9 19.32 -24.57 60.60
C VAL A 9 18.40 -25.09 61.72
N LEU A 10 17.08 -25.04 61.54
CA LEU A 10 16.11 -25.61 62.49
C LEU A 10 16.24 -27.13 62.63
N ALA A 11 16.38 -27.84 61.51
CA ALA A 11 16.60 -29.29 61.50
C ALA A 11 17.92 -29.67 62.18
N PHE A 12 18.97 -28.86 62.00
CA PHE A 12 20.26 -29.03 62.67
C PHE A 12 20.13 -28.83 64.19
N LEU A 13 19.52 -27.74 64.65
CA LEU A 13 19.33 -27.46 66.08
C LEU A 13 18.46 -28.52 66.78
N LEU A 14 17.46 -29.06 66.09
CA LEU A 14 16.60 -30.11 66.64
C LEU A 14 17.29 -31.47 66.81
N ARG A 15 18.44 -31.72 66.15
CA ARG A 15 19.22 -32.96 66.31
C ARG A 15 20.00 -33.01 67.62
N PHE A 16 20.43 -31.86 68.16
CA PHE A 16 21.28 -31.79 69.36
C PHE A 16 20.52 -31.69 70.69
N ILE A 17 19.18 -31.64 70.64
CA ILE A 17 18.36 -31.40 71.82
C ILE A 17 17.62 -32.67 72.20
N GLU A 18 18.05 -33.36 73.25
CA GLU A 18 17.46 -34.64 73.66
C GLU A 18 16.10 -34.46 74.37
N SER A 19 15.89 -33.33 75.03
CA SER A 19 14.66 -33.07 75.79
C SER A 19 13.43 -32.82 74.89
N PRO A 20 12.34 -33.63 75.03
CA PRO A 20 11.13 -33.49 74.21
C PRO A 20 10.43 -32.14 74.36
N LYS A 21 10.47 -31.54 75.56
CA LYS A 21 9.87 -30.22 75.84
C LYS A 21 10.54 -29.09 75.06
N TRP A 22 11.86 -29.14 74.90
CA TRP A 22 12.63 -28.11 74.18
C TRP A 22 12.53 -28.27 72.66
N LYS A 23 12.48 -29.50 72.15
CA LYS A 23 12.16 -29.78 70.74
C LYS A 23 10.80 -29.20 70.33
N GLY A 24 9.78 -29.34 71.18
CA GLY A 24 8.45 -28.78 70.94
C GLY A 24 8.46 -27.24 70.88
N ARG A 25 9.16 -26.58 71.80
CA ARG A 25 9.27 -25.11 71.82
C ARG A 25 10.01 -24.57 70.60
N ILE A 26 11.12 -25.20 70.20
CA ILE A 26 11.92 -24.76 69.05
C ILE A 26 11.18 -24.98 67.72
N ARG A 27 10.42 -26.07 67.58
CA ARG A 27 9.51 -26.24 66.43
C ARG A 27 8.47 -25.13 66.37
N SER A 28 7.80 -24.83 67.49
CA SER A 28 6.81 -23.74 67.53
C SER A 28 7.40 -22.36 67.23
N PHE A 29 8.65 -22.13 67.66
CA PHE A 29 9.36 -20.89 67.40
C PHE A 29 9.79 -20.78 65.93
N GLY A 30 10.33 -21.86 65.37
CA GLY A 30 10.67 -21.96 63.95
C GLY A 30 9.48 -21.78 63.03
N ASP A 31 8.34 -22.39 63.35
CA ASP A 31 7.10 -22.24 62.59
C ASP A 31 6.54 -20.81 62.67
N ARG A 32 6.66 -20.15 63.83
CA ARG A 32 6.30 -18.73 63.96
C ARG A 32 7.24 -17.83 63.16
N LEU A 33 8.54 -18.11 63.16
CA LEU A 33 9.54 -17.31 62.45
C LEU A 33 9.39 -17.49 60.93
N LEU A 34 9.08 -18.70 60.45
CA LEU A 34 8.73 -18.99 59.06
C LEU A 34 7.47 -18.24 58.62
N ARG A 35 6.43 -18.19 59.47
CA ARG A 35 5.22 -17.39 59.18
C ARG A 35 5.50 -15.90 59.14
N ILE A 36 6.37 -15.38 60.01
CA ILE A 36 6.76 -13.95 60.01
C ILE A 36 7.59 -13.61 58.77
N VAL A 37 8.56 -14.44 58.41
CA VAL A 37 9.37 -14.24 57.19
C VAL A 37 8.50 -14.35 55.95
N GLY A 38 7.61 -15.35 55.87
CA GLY A 38 6.63 -15.49 54.79
C GLY A 38 5.67 -14.31 54.70
N ALA A 39 5.18 -13.80 55.84
CA ALA A 39 4.36 -12.61 55.89
C ALA A 39 5.13 -11.36 55.45
N MET A 40 6.42 -11.24 55.80
CA MET A 40 7.29 -10.13 55.38
C MET A 40 7.67 -10.19 53.90
N THR A 41 7.86 -11.37 53.30
CA THR A 41 8.05 -11.50 51.84
C THR A 41 6.75 -11.26 51.08
N VAL A 42 5.59 -11.65 51.63
CA VAL A 42 4.29 -11.30 51.05
C VAL A 42 4.01 -9.81 51.19
N LEU A 43 4.31 -9.20 52.34
CA LEU A 43 4.23 -7.74 52.54
C LEU A 43 5.23 -6.98 51.67
N SER A 44 6.43 -7.52 51.45
CA SER A 44 7.40 -6.97 50.51
C SER A 44 6.92 -7.11 49.07
N ALA A 45 6.39 -8.26 48.66
CA ALA A 45 5.83 -8.46 47.33
C ALA A 45 4.60 -7.58 47.10
N ILE A 46 3.73 -7.42 48.10
CA ILE A 46 2.59 -6.50 48.08
C ILE A 46 3.08 -5.05 48.06
N ALA A 47 4.08 -4.68 48.86
CA ALA A 47 4.65 -3.33 48.85
C ALA A 47 5.35 -3.01 47.53
N THR A 48 6.03 -3.96 46.91
CA THR A 48 6.60 -3.82 45.56
C THR A 48 5.47 -3.76 44.52
N LEU A 49 4.41 -4.57 44.64
CA LEU A 49 3.22 -4.50 43.78
C LEU A 49 2.38 -3.23 44.01
N VAL A 50 2.46 -2.60 45.16
CA VAL A 50 1.79 -1.32 45.47
C VAL A 50 2.67 -0.14 45.02
N ALA A 51 4.00 -0.26 45.11
CA ALA A 51 4.95 0.76 44.68
C ALA A 51 5.25 0.75 43.17
N THR A 52 5.17 -0.41 42.50
CA THR A 52 5.40 -0.57 41.04
C THR A 52 4.18 -1.08 40.28
N GLY A 53 3.13 -1.55 40.97
CA GLY A 53 1.93 -2.05 40.30
C GLY A 53 1.01 -0.97 39.78
N SER A 54 1.15 0.30 40.19
CA SER A 54 0.45 1.39 39.48
C SER A 54 0.88 1.39 38.01
N ASP A 55 2.18 1.35 37.71
CA ASP A 55 2.66 1.30 36.32
C ASP A 55 2.30 -0.02 35.62
N PHE A 56 2.33 -1.14 36.35
CA PHE A 56 1.89 -2.42 35.78
C PHE A 56 0.40 -2.41 35.40
N PHE A 57 -0.49 -1.98 36.28
CA PHE A 57 -1.94 -2.00 36.05
C PHE A 57 -2.47 -0.79 35.26
N THR A 58 -1.77 0.35 35.26
CA THR A 58 -2.19 1.54 34.50
C THR A 58 -1.51 1.68 33.14
N ARG A 59 -0.33 1.06 32.93
CA ARG A 59 0.39 1.12 31.64
C ARG A 59 0.56 -0.25 30.99
N THR A 60 1.08 -1.24 31.72
CA THR A 60 1.48 -2.53 31.12
C THR A 60 0.29 -3.42 30.76
N VAL A 61 -0.63 -3.64 31.70
CA VAL A 61 -1.83 -4.45 31.49
C VAL A 61 -2.75 -3.84 30.42
N PRO A 62 -3.08 -2.53 30.45
CA PRO A 62 -3.86 -1.91 29.37
C PRO A 62 -3.18 -2.01 28.01
N ALA A 63 -1.85 -1.88 27.93
CA ALA A 63 -1.11 -2.04 26.68
C ALA A 63 -1.15 -3.49 26.14
N ILE A 64 -1.00 -4.50 27.01
CA ILE A 64 -1.12 -5.91 26.61
C ILE A 64 -2.54 -6.22 26.14
N VAL A 65 -3.55 -5.78 26.90
CA VAL A 65 -4.97 -5.98 26.55
C VAL A 65 -5.29 -5.28 25.24
N SER A 66 -4.89 -4.02 25.07
CA SER A 66 -5.07 -3.26 23.83
C SER A 66 -4.43 -3.98 22.63
N ASN A 67 -3.19 -4.46 22.75
CA ASN A 67 -2.53 -5.18 21.64
C ASN A 67 -3.23 -6.49 21.28
N VAL A 68 -3.62 -7.30 22.28
CA VAL A 68 -4.33 -8.57 22.04
C VAL A 68 -5.71 -8.29 21.46
N SER A 69 -6.45 -7.35 22.04
CA SER A 69 -7.77 -6.95 21.55
C SER A 69 -7.69 -6.37 20.15
N ARG A 70 -6.66 -5.60 19.81
CA ARG A 70 -6.40 -5.10 18.45
C ARG A 70 -6.29 -6.26 17.48
N THR A 71 -5.35 -7.18 17.72
CA THR A 71 -5.14 -8.35 16.84
C THR A 71 -6.41 -9.19 16.68
N VAL A 72 -7.20 -9.35 17.75
CA VAL A 72 -8.45 -10.11 17.70
C VAL A 72 -9.52 -9.36 16.91
N LEU A 73 -9.72 -8.06 17.17
CA LEU A 73 -10.79 -7.26 16.58
C LEU A 73 -10.54 -6.91 15.12
N THR A 74 -9.29 -6.69 14.71
CA THR A 74 -8.92 -6.46 13.30
C THR A 74 -8.79 -7.78 12.51
N GLY A 75 -8.83 -8.93 13.20
CA GLY A 75 -8.89 -10.24 12.58
C GLY A 75 -10.21 -10.46 11.84
N SER A 76 -10.17 -11.27 10.77
CA SER A 76 -11.32 -11.51 9.86
C SER A 76 -12.61 -11.95 10.54
N LEU A 77 -12.53 -12.62 11.70
CA LEU A 77 -13.69 -13.10 12.46
C LEU A 77 -14.46 -11.97 13.16
N PHE A 78 -13.74 -10.96 13.68
CA PHE A 78 -14.34 -9.88 14.48
C PHE A 78 -14.39 -8.54 13.74
N LEU A 79 -13.67 -8.42 12.62
CA LEU A 79 -13.65 -7.21 11.79
C LEU A 79 -15.05 -6.70 11.41
N PRO A 80 -16.04 -7.56 11.03
CA PRO A 80 -17.39 -7.06 10.75
C PRO A 80 -18.07 -6.42 11.97
N ARG A 81 -17.86 -7.00 13.17
CA ARG A 81 -18.40 -6.44 14.42
C ARG A 81 -17.70 -5.14 14.82
N LEU A 82 -16.39 -5.07 14.60
CA LEU A 82 -15.63 -3.85 14.81
C LEU A 82 -16.14 -2.74 13.89
N ALA A 83 -16.30 -3.02 12.59
CA ALA A 83 -16.80 -2.05 11.62
C ALA A 83 -18.21 -1.56 12.00
N GLU A 84 -19.11 -2.47 12.41
CA GLU A 84 -20.46 -2.12 12.87
C GLU A 84 -20.43 -1.25 14.13
N HIS A 85 -19.59 -1.58 15.10
CA HIS A 85 -19.41 -0.80 16.32
C HIS A 85 -18.89 0.60 16.00
N VAL A 86 -17.85 0.73 15.17
CA VAL A 86 -17.26 2.02 14.80
C VAL A 86 -18.25 2.87 14.01
N ALA A 87 -18.96 2.29 13.03
CA ALA A 87 -19.92 3.04 12.25
C ALA A 87 -21.09 3.58 13.09
N ARG A 88 -21.58 2.80 14.07
CA ARG A 88 -22.68 3.22 14.95
C ARG A 88 -22.22 4.16 16.05
N GLU A 89 -21.20 3.77 16.82
CA GLU A 89 -20.82 4.43 18.06
C GLU A 89 -19.84 5.59 17.83
N SER A 90 -18.93 5.47 16.85
CA SER A 90 -17.96 6.54 16.55
C SER A 90 -18.46 7.51 15.48
N LEU A 91 -19.16 7.02 14.45
CA LEU A 91 -19.61 7.85 13.32
C LEU A 91 -21.09 8.24 13.40
N GLY A 92 -21.89 7.59 14.24
CA GLY A 92 -23.31 7.90 14.40
C GLY A 92 -24.19 7.41 13.24
N TYR A 93 -23.70 6.54 12.37
CA TYR A 93 -24.49 5.99 11.28
C TYR A 93 -25.44 4.89 11.79
N THR A 94 -26.74 5.09 11.60
CA THR A 94 -27.78 4.08 11.81
C THR A 94 -28.31 3.60 10.46
N ASP A 95 -28.83 2.37 10.41
CA ASP A 95 -29.47 1.80 9.22
C ASP A 95 -28.63 1.75 7.93
N ILE A 96 -27.33 1.50 8.10
CA ILE A 96 -26.40 1.26 7.00
C ILE A 96 -26.12 -0.23 6.78
N CYS A 97 -25.66 -0.56 5.59
CA CYS A 97 -24.94 -1.78 5.25
C CYS A 97 -23.44 -1.50 5.20
N ILE A 98 -22.65 -2.50 5.59
CA ILE A 98 -21.19 -2.43 5.64
C ILE A 98 -20.66 -3.41 4.61
N GLY A 99 -19.90 -2.90 3.65
CA GLY A 99 -19.23 -3.69 2.62
C GLY A 99 -17.92 -4.32 3.11
N ASP A 100 -17.04 -4.63 2.16
CA ASP A 100 -15.74 -5.24 2.46
C ASP A 100 -14.80 -4.25 3.16
N THR A 101 -14.66 -4.42 4.48
CA THR A 101 -13.83 -3.55 5.32
C THR A 101 -12.36 -3.92 5.17
N LYS A 102 -11.50 -2.91 4.92
CA LYS A 102 -10.05 -3.09 4.85
C LYS A 102 -9.37 -2.60 6.12
N VAL A 103 -8.45 -3.41 6.64
CA VAL A 103 -7.53 -3.03 7.72
C VAL A 103 -6.21 -2.63 7.10
N VAL A 104 -5.74 -1.42 7.38
CA VAL A 104 -4.60 -0.79 6.71
C VAL A 104 -3.65 -0.16 7.74
N ASP A 105 -2.42 0.13 7.31
CA ASP A 105 -1.36 0.75 8.12
C ASP A 105 -0.95 2.08 7.44
N LEU A 106 -1.68 3.16 7.74
CA LEU A 106 -1.50 4.44 7.02
C LEU A 106 -0.24 5.19 7.44
N ASP A 107 0.21 5.02 8.69
CA ASP A 107 1.44 5.61 9.23
C ASP A 107 2.68 4.72 9.06
N GLN A 108 2.51 3.51 8.54
CA GLN A 108 3.58 2.53 8.29
C GLN A 108 4.38 2.20 9.56
N ASP A 109 3.70 2.14 10.71
CA ASP A 109 4.34 1.78 11.99
C ASP A 109 4.53 0.26 12.16
N GLY A 110 4.09 -0.51 11.15
CA GLY A 110 4.11 -1.97 11.12
C GLY A 110 2.86 -2.59 11.75
N ARG A 111 1.84 -1.79 12.08
CA ARG A 111 0.61 -2.24 12.74
C ARG A 111 -0.61 -1.80 11.93
N ALA A 112 -1.12 -2.73 11.14
CA ALA A 112 -2.40 -2.54 10.47
C ALA A 112 -3.56 -2.49 11.49
N SER A 113 -4.07 -1.28 11.74
CA SER A 113 -5.22 -1.03 12.61
C SER A 113 -6.20 0.01 12.09
N ASP A 114 -5.80 0.78 11.08
CA ASP A 114 -6.66 1.79 10.48
C ASP A 114 -7.70 1.12 9.59
N LEU A 115 -8.85 1.75 9.40
CA LEU A 115 -9.97 1.14 8.70
C LEU A 115 -10.37 1.94 7.46
N ILE A 116 -10.66 1.22 6.39
CA ILE A 116 -11.45 1.75 5.28
C ILE A 116 -12.75 0.94 5.25
N ILE A 117 -13.87 1.59 5.55
CA ILE A 117 -15.18 0.93 5.64
C ILE A 117 -16.06 1.47 4.50
N PRO A 118 -16.47 0.62 3.54
CA PRO A 118 -17.54 0.97 2.62
C PRO A 118 -18.87 0.91 3.37
N ILE A 119 -19.64 1.99 3.35
CA ILE A 119 -20.97 2.08 3.94
C ILE A 119 -22.00 2.48 2.88
N SER A 120 -23.18 1.87 2.92
CA SER A 120 -24.30 2.16 2.02
C SER A 120 -25.60 2.26 2.82
N SER A 121 -26.55 3.08 2.38
CA SER A 121 -27.86 3.13 3.03
C SER A 121 -28.64 1.85 2.74
N LYS A 122 -29.32 1.29 3.76
CA LYS A 122 -30.24 0.16 3.55
C LYS A 122 -31.39 0.51 2.61
N GLU A 123 -31.80 1.77 2.55
CA GLU A 123 -32.89 2.23 1.67
C GLU A 123 -32.46 2.23 0.20
N ASP A 124 -31.17 2.46 -0.06
CA ASP A 124 -30.61 2.54 -1.41
C ASP A 124 -30.39 1.17 -2.07
N LEU A 125 -30.39 0.10 -1.25
CA LEU A 125 -30.33 -1.28 -1.70
C LEU A 125 -31.73 -1.73 -2.14
N GLU A 126 -32.04 -1.51 -3.42
CA GLU A 126 -33.35 -1.79 -4.01
C GLU A 126 -33.88 -3.20 -3.69
N GLY A 127 -35.11 -3.27 -3.16
CA GLY A 127 -35.90 -4.50 -3.09
C GLY A 127 -35.72 -5.38 -1.85
N GLY A 128 -35.15 -4.87 -0.76
CA GLY A 128 -35.06 -5.62 0.50
C GLY A 128 -34.03 -6.75 0.49
N ARG A 129 -33.03 -6.67 -0.42
CA ARG A 129 -31.82 -7.50 -0.30
C ARG A 129 -31.13 -7.05 1.00
N GLY A 130 -31.04 -7.94 1.98
CA GLY A 130 -30.26 -7.68 3.18
C GLY A 130 -28.80 -7.40 2.81
N CYS A 131 -28.06 -6.72 3.70
CA CYS A 131 -26.64 -6.38 3.50
C CYS A 131 -25.86 -7.62 3.03
N GLY A 132 -25.53 -7.66 1.74
CA GLY A 132 -24.79 -8.74 1.11
C GLY A 132 -23.32 -8.37 1.00
N ARG A 133 -22.44 -9.36 0.89
CA ARG A 133 -21.02 -9.09 0.61
C ARG A 133 -20.76 -8.55 -0.80
N ASP A 134 -21.74 -8.69 -1.69
CA ASP A 134 -21.71 -8.22 -3.09
C ASP A 134 -22.59 -6.96 -3.28
N ASP A 135 -22.67 -6.11 -2.25
CA ASP A 135 -23.46 -4.86 -2.30
C ASP A 135 -22.92 -3.93 -3.41
N ASP A 136 -23.83 -3.20 -4.05
CA ASP A 136 -23.56 -2.39 -5.24
C ASP A 136 -22.56 -1.26 -4.94
N ASP A 137 -21.29 -1.46 -5.30
CA ASP A 137 -20.15 -0.54 -5.10
C ASP A 137 -20.40 0.88 -5.66
N THR A 138 -21.42 1.06 -6.49
CA THR A 138 -21.82 2.36 -7.05
C THR A 138 -22.40 3.33 -6.03
N LYS A 139 -23.07 2.83 -4.98
CA LYS A 139 -23.74 3.67 -3.97
C LYS A 139 -22.99 3.75 -2.65
N SER A 140 -21.87 3.05 -2.53
CA SER A 140 -21.06 3.03 -1.32
C SER A 140 -20.30 4.35 -1.10
N VAL A 141 -20.29 4.80 0.15
CA VAL A 141 -19.38 5.84 0.66
C VAL A 141 -18.25 5.13 1.40
N PHE A 142 -17.01 5.39 1.02
CA PHE A 142 -15.84 4.85 1.69
C PHE A 142 -15.39 5.80 2.80
N VAL A 143 -15.48 5.36 4.05
CA VAL A 143 -14.95 6.12 5.19
C VAL A 143 -13.55 5.63 5.56
N VAL A 144 -12.59 6.55 5.60
CA VAL A 144 -11.19 6.30 5.99
C VAL A 144 -11.01 6.75 7.43
N LEU A 145 -10.55 5.85 8.28
CA LEU A 145 -10.56 6.00 9.73
C LEU A 145 -9.17 5.70 10.31
N LYS A 146 -8.65 6.61 11.13
CA LYS A 146 -7.40 6.42 11.87
C LYS A 146 -7.70 5.93 13.28
N GLU A 147 -7.02 4.88 13.73
CA GLU A 147 -7.06 4.48 15.14
C GLU A 147 -6.42 5.58 16.00
N THR A 148 -7.13 6.09 17.01
CA THR A 148 -6.63 7.20 17.84
C THR A 148 -6.22 6.76 19.24
N ARG A 149 -7.08 6.01 19.93
CA ARG A 149 -6.86 5.55 21.30
C ARG A 149 -7.70 4.32 21.59
N TRP A 150 -7.40 3.65 22.70
CA TRP A 150 -8.18 2.52 23.19
C TRP A 150 -8.93 2.90 24.46
N SER A 151 -10.25 2.63 24.45
CA SER A 151 -11.11 2.75 25.62
C SER A 151 -11.52 1.34 26.07
N GLY A 152 -10.70 0.74 26.93
CA GLY A 152 -10.87 -0.65 27.35
C GLY A 152 -10.58 -1.62 26.21
N ILE A 153 -11.58 -2.41 25.79
CA ILE A 153 -11.45 -3.40 24.71
C ILE A 153 -11.79 -2.85 23.33
N TRP A 154 -12.35 -1.65 23.23
CA TRP A 154 -12.76 -1.06 21.97
C TRP A 154 -11.81 0.08 21.56
N PRO A 155 -11.33 0.10 20.31
CA PRO A 155 -10.60 1.23 19.77
C PRO A 155 -11.54 2.37 19.36
N ASP A 156 -11.09 3.60 19.62
CA ASP A 156 -11.70 4.83 19.12
C ASP A 156 -11.05 5.24 17.80
N TYR A 157 -11.88 5.63 16.82
CA TYR A 157 -11.42 6.08 15.51
C TYR A 157 -11.77 7.54 15.23
N ALA A 158 -10.88 8.22 14.50
CA ALA A 158 -11.16 9.52 13.89
C ALA A 158 -11.41 9.35 12.39
N LEU A 159 -12.47 9.98 11.89
CA LEU A 159 -12.74 10.10 10.46
C LEU A 159 -11.71 11.02 9.83
N LEU A 160 -10.89 10.47 8.93
CA LEU A 160 -9.95 11.23 8.13
C LEU A 160 -10.61 11.77 6.85
N HIS A 161 -11.41 10.92 6.19
CA HIS A 161 -12.05 11.28 4.93
C HIS A 161 -13.27 10.39 4.66
N ALA A 162 -14.25 10.92 3.95
CA ALA A 162 -15.37 10.17 3.40
C ALA A 162 -15.41 10.40 1.88
N PHE A 163 -15.27 9.34 1.10
CA PHE A 163 -15.23 9.39 -0.35
C PHE A 163 -16.48 8.76 -0.97
N TYR A 164 -17.14 9.47 -1.87
CA TYR A 164 -18.29 8.96 -2.62
C TYR A 164 -17.96 8.88 -4.11
N GLY A 165 -18.12 7.69 -4.69
CA GLY A 165 -17.82 7.40 -6.09
C GLY A 165 -18.79 8.01 -7.11
N GLY A 166 -19.82 8.74 -6.67
CA GLY A 166 -20.73 9.43 -7.58
C GLY A 166 -21.63 8.52 -8.42
N GLY A 167 -21.97 7.31 -7.92
CA GLY A 167 -22.73 6.33 -8.70
C GLY A 167 -21.88 5.45 -9.62
N ILE A 168 -20.55 5.56 -9.55
CA ILE A 168 -19.60 4.77 -10.34
C ILE A 168 -19.03 3.67 -9.44
N PRO A 169 -18.88 2.41 -9.94
CA PRO A 169 -18.25 1.36 -9.17
C PRO A 169 -16.87 1.84 -8.72
N THR A 170 -16.66 1.85 -7.41
CA THR A 170 -15.45 2.38 -6.80
C THR A 170 -14.91 1.34 -5.84
N TYR A 171 -13.59 1.17 -5.82
CA TYR A 171 -12.93 0.37 -4.79
C TYR A 171 -11.74 1.14 -4.22
N ALA A 172 -11.41 0.84 -2.98
CA ALA A 172 -10.28 1.45 -2.28
C ALA A 172 -9.06 0.53 -2.30
N GLU A 173 -7.89 1.05 -2.62
CA GLU A 173 -6.61 0.34 -2.52
C GLU A 173 -5.64 1.17 -1.67
N THR A 174 -4.74 0.51 -0.95
CA THR A 174 -3.73 1.17 -0.14
C THR A 174 -2.34 0.70 -0.49
N MET A 175 -1.41 1.65 -0.64
CA MET A 175 0.01 1.39 -0.84
C MET A 175 0.80 2.19 0.17
N GLY A 176 1.21 1.53 1.26
CA GLY A 176 1.82 2.18 2.41
C GLY A 176 0.91 3.28 2.95
N SER A 177 1.39 4.53 2.91
CA SER A 177 0.64 5.69 3.41
C SER A 177 -0.35 6.25 2.40
N TYR A 178 -0.39 5.73 1.18
CA TYR A 178 -1.28 6.20 0.12
C TYR A 178 -2.61 5.45 0.14
N VAL A 179 -3.70 6.18 -0.06
CA VAL A 179 -5.04 5.65 -0.29
C VAL A 179 -5.48 6.05 -1.69
N LEU A 180 -5.88 5.05 -2.48
CA LEU A 180 -6.34 5.20 -3.85
C LEU A 180 -7.80 4.79 -3.91
N PHE A 181 -8.68 5.72 -4.28
CA PHE A 181 -10.02 5.33 -4.71
C PHE A 181 -10.03 5.23 -6.22
N ILE A 182 -10.30 4.03 -6.72
CA ILE A 182 -10.27 3.72 -8.13
C ILE A 182 -11.71 3.60 -8.61
N THR A 183 -12.09 4.50 -9.52
CA THR A 183 -13.42 4.55 -10.11
C THR A 183 -13.40 3.79 -11.44
N ALA A 184 -14.03 2.63 -11.48
CA ALA A 184 -14.13 1.76 -12.66
C ALA A 184 -15.29 2.22 -13.57
N ALA A 185 -15.15 3.42 -14.13
CA ALA A 185 -16.12 3.95 -15.08
C ALA A 185 -15.85 3.39 -16.49
N ARG A 186 -16.90 2.92 -17.19
CA ARG A 186 -16.81 2.55 -18.61
C ARG A 186 -16.32 3.70 -19.51
N VAL A 187 -16.58 4.93 -19.08
CA VAL A 187 -16.17 6.15 -19.77
C VAL A 187 -15.46 7.01 -18.73
N ASN A 188 -14.14 7.16 -18.87
CA ASN A 188 -13.24 7.89 -17.96
C ASN A 188 -12.98 7.23 -16.59
N PRO A 189 -12.36 6.03 -16.55
CA PRO A 189 -11.88 5.49 -15.29
C PRO A 189 -10.86 6.45 -14.65
N GLY A 190 -10.76 6.46 -13.33
CA GLY A 190 -9.90 7.42 -12.65
C GLY A 190 -9.42 6.98 -11.28
N TYR A 191 -8.44 7.74 -10.78
CA TYR A 191 -7.89 7.63 -9.43
C TYR A 191 -8.18 8.90 -8.67
N HIS A 192 -8.62 8.76 -7.43
CA HIS A 192 -8.53 9.82 -6.44
C HIS A 192 -7.40 9.44 -5.49
N VAL A 193 -6.33 10.23 -5.53
CA VAL A 193 -5.09 9.92 -4.83
C VAL A 193 -5.00 10.73 -3.55
N PHE A 194 -4.82 10.00 -2.45
CA PHE A 194 -4.67 10.55 -1.13
C PHE A 194 -3.42 9.97 -0.46
N ALA A 195 -2.85 10.70 0.50
CA ALA A 195 -1.82 10.12 1.36
C ALA A 195 -1.92 10.63 2.79
N TYR A 196 -1.71 9.73 3.74
CA TYR A 196 -1.66 10.05 5.15
C TYR A 196 -0.29 10.63 5.51
N ALA A 197 -0.30 11.83 6.10
CA ALA A 197 0.88 12.47 6.64
C ALA A 197 0.49 13.43 7.76
N ASN A 198 1.32 13.53 8.79
CA ASN A 198 1.14 14.50 9.89
C ASN A 198 -0.26 14.49 10.52
N GLY A 199 -0.88 13.31 10.67
CA GLY A 199 -2.19 13.18 11.30
C GLY A 199 -3.40 13.44 10.40
N THR A 200 -3.19 13.72 9.11
CA THR A 200 -4.27 14.03 8.16
C THR A 200 -4.12 13.30 6.83
N LEU A 201 -5.21 13.20 6.08
CA LEU A 201 -5.23 12.64 4.74
C LEU A 201 -5.13 13.78 3.70
N LEU A 202 -3.97 13.93 3.09
CA LEU A 202 -3.69 14.93 2.06
C LEU A 202 -4.26 14.47 0.71
N ALA A 203 -5.01 15.34 0.04
CA ALA A 203 -5.53 15.07 -1.29
C ALA A 203 -4.55 15.57 -2.37
N PHE A 204 -4.18 14.69 -3.31
CA PHE A 204 -3.44 15.09 -4.52
C PHE A 204 -4.40 15.51 -5.64
N GLY A 205 -5.59 14.91 -5.69
CA GLY A 205 -6.62 15.22 -6.68
C GLY A 205 -7.13 13.98 -7.43
N GLN A 206 -7.85 14.23 -8.52
CA GLN A 206 -8.38 13.21 -9.42
C GLN A 206 -7.54 13.13 -10.70
N TYR A 207 -7.23 11.91 -11.13
CA TYR A 207 -6.42 11.63 -12.30
C TYR A 207 -7.08 10.59 -13.18
N ARG A 208 -7.07 10.78 -14.50
CA ARG A 208 -7.67 9.81 -15.42
C ARG A 208 -6.76 8.59 -15.58
N SER A 209 -7.38 7.43 -15.48
CA SER A 209 -6.77 6.13 -15.70
C SER A 209 -6.84 5.74 -17.18
N GLN A 210 -5.89 4.93 -17.65
CA GLN A 210 -6.02 4.20 -18.92
C GLN A 210 -6.77 2.87 -18.76
N ASN A 211 -6.73 2.23 -17.57
CA ASN A 211 -7.30 0.89 -17.31
C ASN A 211 -8.13 0.86 -16.02
N ASP A 212 -9.04 -0.09 -15.83
CA ASP A 212 -9.86 -0.17 -14.60
C ASP A 212 -9.03 -0.39 -13.32
N ALA A 213 -7.86 -1.01 -13.43
CA ALA A 213 -6.89 -1.19 -12.35
C ALA A 213 -5.47 -1.06 -12.93
N PRO A 214 -4.80 0.10 -12.83
CA PRO A 214 -3.44 0.20 -13.28
C PRO A 214 -2.52 -0.58 -12.34
N PRO A 215 -1.33 -0.93 -12.81
CA PRO A 215 -0.25 -1.19 -11.90
C PRO A 215 0.05 0.09 -11.08
N ASN A 216 0.33 -0.04 -9.80
CA ASN A 216 0.77 1.04 -8.92
C ASN A 216 2.08 0.63 -8.25
N MET A 217 2.96 1.59 -7.95
CA MET A 217 4.24 1.29 -7.31
C MET A 217 4.57 2.38 -6.31
N GLN A 218 4.86 1.98 -5.08
CA GLN A 218 5.41 2.85 -4.06
C GLN A 218 6.89 2.58 -3.89
N VAL A 219 7.70 3.65 -3.91
CA VAL A 219 9.14 3.59 -3.56
C VAL A 219 9.43 4.70 -2.56
N GLY A 220 9.68 4.32 -1.31
CA GLY A 220 9.81 5.26 -0.20
C GLY A 220 8.53 6.11 -0.03
N ASN A 221 8.70 7.43 0.01
CA ASN A 221 7.61 8.40 0.18
C ASN A 221 7.03 8.89 -1.15
N ARG A 222 7.16 8.08 -2.21
CA ARG A 222 6.63 8.39 -3.53
C ARG A 222 5.77 7.26 -4.05
N LEU A 223 4.56 7.59 -4.45
CA LEU A 223 3.72 6.74 -5.26
C LEU A 223 3.88 7.12 -6.72
N PHE A 224 3.90 6.13 -7.59
CA PHE A 224 3.93 6.28 -9.03
C PHE A 224 2.69 5.64 -9.63
N LEU A 225 2.03 6.33 -10.56
CA LEU A 225 0.87 5.83 -11.30
C LEU A 225 1.01 6.17 -12.78
N LYS A 226 0.56 5.27 -13.65
CA LYS A 226 0.35 5.58 -15.08
C LYS A 226 -1.03 6.21 -15.23
N THR A 227 -1.08 7.42 -15.79
CA THR A 227 -2.31 8.18 -16.06
C THR A 227 -2.45 8.42 -17.57
N VAL A 228 -3.59 8.95 -18.01
CA VAL A 228 -3.78 9.34 -19.42
C VAL A 228 -2.73 10.38 -19.87
N GLU A 229 -2.28 11.24 -18.97
CA GLU A 229 -1.28 12.28 -19.23
C GLU A 229 0.16 11.74 -19.12
N GLY A 230 0.34 10.43 -18.93
CA GLY A 230 1.62 9.78 -18.75
C GLY A 230 1.89 9.34 -17.30
N PHE A 231 3.16 9.05 -17.01
CA PHE A 231 3.58 8.59 -15.69
C PHE A 231 3.65 9.76 -14.71
N ARG A 232 2.90 9.68 -13.61
CA ARG A 232 2.87 10.70 -12.56
C ARG A 232 3.47 10.15 -11.27
N SER A 233 4.20 11.01 -10.57
CA SER A 233 4.70 10.78 -9.22
C SER A 233 3.97 11.66 -8.22
N PHE A 234 3.65 11.08 -7.07
CA PHE A 234 2.95 11.70 -5.96
C PHE A 234 3.86 11.59 -4.75
N GLU A 235 4.30 12.72 -4.20
CA GLU A 235 5.27 12.77 -3.10
C GLU A 235 4.66 13.52 -1.91
N ILE A 236 4.89 12.98 -0.71
CA ILE A 236 4.77 13.75 0.52
C ILE A 236 6.15 14.32 0.84
N THR A 237 6.30 15.64 0.81
CA THR A 237 7.58 16.29 1.11
C THR A 237 7.96 16.12 2.57
N ALA A 238 9.22 16.40 2.93
CA ALA A 238 9.65 16.40 4.34
C ALA A 238 8.89 17.41 5.22
N LEU A 239 8.24 18.41 4.60
CA LEU A 239 7.38 19.38 5.28
C LEU A 239 5.94 18.89 5.43
N GLY A 240 5.60 17.73 4.87
CA GLY A 240 4.25 17.17 4.86
C GLY A 240 3.34 17.78 3.79
N GLU A 241 3.91 18.33 2.72
CA GLU A 241 3.12 18.88 1.61
C GLU A 241 2.92 17.83 0.51
N ALA A 242 1.73 17.82 -0.09
CA ALA A 242 1.45 16.99 -1.25
C ALA A 242 2.01 17.63 -2.52
N ARG A 243 2.93 16.93 -3.20
CA ARG A 243 3.51 17.37 -4.47
C ARG A 243 3.25 16.34 -5.55
N THR A 244 2.64 16.78 -6.65
CA THR A 244 2.49 15.97 -7.86
C THR A 244 3.48 16.45 -8.91
N ALA A 245 4.15 15.52 -9.59
CA ALA A 245 5.00 15.81 -10.73
C ALA A 245 4.76 14.80 -11.85
N LEU A 246 4.77 15.26 -13.10
CA LEU A 246 4.91 14.36 -14.23
C LEU A 246 6.32 13.78 -14.19
N MET A 247 6.45 12.46 -14.36
CA MET A 247 7.75 11.83 -14.51
C MET A 247 8.19 11.95 -15.95
N PRO A 248 9.30 12.64 -16.23
CA PRO A 248 9.88 12.57 -17.55
C PRO A 248 10.31 11.13 -17.81
N VAL A 249 10.17 10.71 -19.07
CA VAL A 249 10.65 9.44 -19.65
C VAL A 249 12.03 9.07 -19.12
N ARG A 250 12.90 10.07 -19.02
CA ARG A 250 14.27 9.95 -18.56
C ARG A 250 14.43 9.50 -17.12
N ASP A 251 13.53 9.89 -16.24
CA ASP A 251 13.58 9.45 -14.85
C ASP A 251 13.17 7.98 -14.72
N LEU A 252 12.36 7.45 -15.65
CA LEU A 252 12.07 6.01 -15.71
C LEU A 252 13.31 5.21 -16.15
N VAL A 253 13.99 5.67 -17.21
CA VAL A 253 15.20 5.02 -17.75
C VAL A 253 16.36 5.09 -16.74
N ARG A 254 16.62 6.26 -16.13
CA ARG A 254 17.69 6.42 -15.12
C ARG A 254 17.49 5.57 -13.87
N ARG A 255 16.23 5.36 -13.46
CA ARG A 255 15.92 4.51 -12.31
C ARG A 255 16.08 3.03 -12.61
N ASN A 256 16.10 2.66 -13.89
CA ASN A 256 16.19 1.29 -14.32
C ASN A 256 16.90 1.18 -15.66
N ASN A 257 18.21 0.92 -15.60
CA ASN A 257 19.10 0.80 -16.77
C ASN A 257 18.71 -0.30 -17.76
N THR A 258 17.68 -1.11 -17.49
CA THR A 258 17.14 -2.10 -18.43
C THR A 258 15.83 -1.64 -19.10
N VAL A 259 15.33 -0.44 -18.80
CA VAL A 259 14.07 0.06 -19.37
C VAL A 259 14.20 0.43 -20.83
N VAL A 260 13.24 -0.05 -21.60
CA VAL A 260 12.96 0.37 -22.97
C VAL A 260 11.58 1.01 -22.97
N LEU A 261 11.52 2.33 -23.14
CA LEU A 261 10.26 3.03 -23.26
C LEU A 261 9.88 3.18 -24.73
N ILE A 262 8.66 2.79 -25.06
CA ILE A 262 8.02 3.04 -26.34
C ILE A 262 7.19 4.31 -26.21
N GLU A 263 7.40 5.24 -27.12
CA GLU A 263 6.82 6.57 -27.07
C GLU A 263 6.20 6.95 -28.40
N ASP A 264 5.06 7.62 -28.38
CA ASP A 264 4.37 8.15 -29.56
C ASP A 264 4.41 9.68 -29.53
N GLU A 265 4.84 10.26 -30.65
CA GLU A 265 4.94 11.70 -30.85
C GLU A 265 3.66 12.43 -30.42
N ALA A 266 2.48 11.92 -30.78
CA ALA A 266 1.19 12.57 -30.47
C ALA A 266 0.95 12.78 -28.96
N VAL A 267 1.60 12.00 -28.10
CA VAL A 267 1.52 12.10 -26.64
C VAL A 267 2.67 12.92 -26.04
N LEU A 268 3.79 13.05 -26.77
CA LEU A 268 5.00 13.74 -26.30
C LEU A 268 4.91 15.27 -26.40
N TRP A 269 4.13 15.82 -27.34
CA TRP A 269 4.31 17.22 -27.75
C TRP A 269 3.92 18.30 -26.75
N ASP A 270 2.89 18.11 -25.91
CA ASP A 270 2.40 19.22 -25.08
C ASP A 270 3.04 19.28 -23.68
N HIS A 271 3.43 18.15 -23.09
CA HIS A 271 3.91 18.11 -21.70
C HIS A 271 5.37 17.66 -21.55
N ALA A 272 5.78 16.61 -22.28
CA ALA A 272 7.14 16.09 -22.17
C ALA A 272 8.17 17.07 -22.73
N LYS A 273 7.87 17.75 -23.84
CA LYS A 273 8.77 18.72 -24.46
C LYS A 273 9.07 19.92 -23.57
N ALA A 274 8.03 20.51 -22.95
CA ALA A 274 8.18 21.63 -22.03
C ALA A 274 8.98 21.26 -20.77
N ASP A 275 8.75 20.06 -20.22
CA ASP A 275 9.49 19.57 -19.07
C ASP A 275 10.96 19.22 -19.43
N ILE A 276 11.20 18.64 -20.60
CA ILE A 276 12.56 18.37 -21.13
C ILE A 276 13.33 19.68 -21.36
N GLU A 277 12.69 20.68 -21.96
CA GLU A 277 13.28 22.00 -22.20
C GLU A 277 13.58 22.72 -20.88
N LYS A 278 12.71 22.61 -19.87
CA LYS A 278 12.92 23.15 -18.53
C LYS A 278 14.09 22.46 -17.82
N ILE A 279 14.16 21.13 -17.85
CA ILE A 279 15.29 20.38 -17.26
C ILE A 279 16.62 20.72 -17.95
N ARG A 280 16.59 20.96 -19.28
CA ARG A 280 17.74 21.44 -20.05
C ARG A 280 18.17 22.85 -19.63
N ALA A 281 17.21 23.73 -19.35
CA ALA A 281 17.47 25.06 -18.83
C ALA A 281 18.05 25.03 -17.40
N ASP A 282 17.65 24.05 -16.59
CA ASP A 282 18.12 23.87 -15.20
C ASP A 282 19.52 23.22 -15.11
N GLY A 283 20.19 22.93 -16.24
CA GLY A 283 21.60 22.53 -16.28
C GLY A 283 21.90 21.10 -15.82
N ALA A 284 20.89 20.22 -15.73
CA ALA A 284 21.10 18.81 -15.42
C ALA A 284 21.89 18.12 -16.55
N THR A 285 23.02 17.50 -16.24
CA THR A 285 23.84 16.75 -17.21
C THR A 285 22.99 15.70 -17.94
N PHE A 286 23.02 15.74 -19.27
CA PHE A 286 22.37 14.76 -20.13
C PHE A 286 22.96 13.36 -19.93
N ASP A 287 22.15 12.34 -20.19
CA ASP A 287 22.45 10.93 -20.01
C ASP A 287 22.30 10.46 -21.44
N ASP A 288 23.42 10.06 -22.02
CA ASP A 288 23.56 9.80 -23.45
C ASP A 288 22.71 8.60 -23.91
N SER A 289 21.97 7.96 -22.99
CA SER A 289 21.05 6.85 -23.26
C SER A 289 19.69 7.26 -23.84
N ILE A 290 19.40 8.57 -24.00
CA ILE A 290 18.15 9.07 -24.60
C ILE A 290 18.46 9.93 -25.82
N GLY A 291 17.87 9.56 -26.96
CA GLY A 291 18.04 10.24 -28.24
C GLY A 291 17.36 11.62 -28.33
N ASP A 292 17.64 12.32 -29.43
CA ASP A 292 17.20 13.70 -29.70
C ASP A 292 15.74 13.82 -30.24
N TYR A 293 14.93 12.75 -30.18
CA TYR A 293 13.58 12.67 -30.77
C TYR A 293 13.53 13.20 -32.21
N ARG A 294 14.06 12.44 -33.16
CA ARG A 294 14.05 12.79 -34.58
C ARG A 294 13.27 11.75 -35.38
N PRO A 295 12.26 12.12 -36.18
CA PRO A 295 11.49 11.15 -36.96
C PRO A 295 12.36 10.25 -37.84
N ALA A 296 11.96 8.99 -37.98
CA ALA A 296 12.68 8.02 -38.81
C ALA A 296 12.56 8.37 -40.30
N SER A 297 13.67 8.80 -40.90
CA SER A 297 13.75 9.21 -42.32
C SER A 297 13.41 8.11 -43.33
N ASN A 298 13.49 6.85 -42.90
CA ASN A 298 13.29 5.64 -43.69
C ASN A 298 11.91 4.98 -43.48
N SER A 299 10.97 5.63 -42.80
CA SER A 299 9.58 5.16 -42.71
C SER A 299 8.86 5.28 -44.06
N THR A 300 7.99 4.31 -44.38
CA THR A 300 7.19 4.32 -45.61
C THR A 300 6.19 5.48 -45.60
N ALA A 301 5.84 6.02 -46.77
CA ALA A 301 4.96 7.19 -46.90
C ALA A 301 3.64 7.06 -46.11
N GLU A 302 3.03 5.87 -46.11
CA GLU A 302 1.79 5.55 -45.40
C GLU A 302 1.92 5.56 -43.86
N CYS A 303 3.14 5.45 -43.35
CA CYS A 303 3.45 5.40 -41.91
C CYS A 303 4.20 6.64 -41.41
N ARG A 304 4.35 7.67 -42.25
CA ARG A 304 5.14 8.87 -41.90
C ARG A 304 4.51 9.72 -40.81
N ASP A 305 3.18 9.66 -40.69
CA ASP A 305 2.43 10.40 -39.69
C ASP A 305 2.51 9.72 -38.30
N LEU A 306 3.09 8.51 -38.22
CA LEU A 306 3.36 7.80 -36.98
C LEU A 306 4.85 7.92 -36.65
N ALA A 307 5.18 8.81 -35.72
CA ALA A 307 6.52 8.94 -35.17
C ALA A 307 6.59 8.23 -33.81
N VAL A 308 7.20 7.05 -33.84
CA VAL A 308 7.36 6.19 -32.67
C VAL A 308 8.83 6.14 -32.28
N PHE A 309 9.11 6.23 -30.98
CA PHE A 309 10.46 6.27 -30.43
C PHE A 309 10.68 5.16 -29.41
N ARG A 310 11.94 4.74 -29.31
CA ARG A 310 12.50 3.85 -28.30
C ARG A 310 13.54 4.64 -27.53
N ASN A 311 13.25 5.07 -26.30
CA ASN A 311 14.14 5.92 -25.51
C ASN A 311 14.65 7.14 -26.33
N GLY A 312 13.76 7.82 -27.06
CA GLY A 312 14.14 8.94 -27.95
C GLY A 312 14.75 8.58 -29.30
N ASP A 313 15.11 7.32 -29.57
CA ASP A 313 15.55 6.87 -30.90
C ASP A 313 14.36 6.43 -31.76
N ALA A 314 14.21 6.97 -32.96
CA ALA A 314 13.05 6.66 -33.79
C ALA A 314 13.05 5.22 -34.30
N ILE A 315 11.88 4.58 -34.22
CA ILE A 315 11.60 3.28 -34.81
C ILE A 315 11.09 3.50 -36.23
N SER A 316 11.79 2.93 -37.20
CA SER A 316 11.38 2.97 -38.60
C SER A 316 10.17 2.08 -38.83
N LEU A 317 9.06 2.66 -39.27
CA LEU A 317 7.83 1.94 -39.56
C LEU A 317 7.66 1.70 -41.06
N LYS A 318 7.32 0.47 -41.43
CA LYS A 318 7.04 0.04 -42.80
C LYS A 318 5.58 -0.42 -42.91
N GLY A 319 4.87 0.08 -43.91
CA GLY A 319 3.48 -0.28 -44.16
C GLY A 319 3.34 -1.73 -44.63
N GLY A 320 2.37 -2.45 -44.05
CA GLY A 320 1.93 -3.75 -44.54
C GLY A 320 0.49 -4.03 -44.13
N ASN A 321 -0.39 -4.32 -45.10
CA ASN A 321 -1.77 -4.77 -44.88
C ASN A 321 -2.56 -3.93 -43.84
N ALA A 322 -2.61 -2.60 -44.03
CA ALA A 322 -3.32 -1.62 -43.21
C ALA A 322 -2.72 -1.30 -41.82
N ILE A 323 -1.63 -1.95 -41.40
CA ILE A 323 -0.96 -1.66 -40.12
C ILE A 323 0.54 -1.36 -40.36
N CYS A 324 1.06 -0.35 -39.66
CA CYS A 324 2.48 0.01 -39.75
C CYS A 324 3.34 -0.89 -38.85
N ARG A 325 4.43 -1.45 -39.39
CA ARG A 325 5.28 -2.41 -38.66
C ARG A 325 6.70 -1.90 -38.47
N GLY A 326 7.15 -1.92 -37.23
CA GLY A 326 8.53 -1.63 -36.82
C GLY A 326 9.24 -2.85 -36.26
N GLU A 327 10.55 -2.74 -36.10
CA GLU A 327 11.37 -3.74 -35.42
C GLU A 327 12.28 -3.04 -34.41
N MET A 328 12.54 -3.68 -33.27
CA MET A 328 13.55 -3.23 -32.32
C MET A 328 14.27 -4.39 -31.63
N ASP A 329 15.56 -4.22 -31.35
CA ASP A 329 16.37 -5.22 -30.63
C ASP A 329 16.48 -4.87 -29.13
N VAL A 330 16.17 -5.79 -28.24
CA VAL A 330 16.24 -5.61 -26.77
C VAL A 330 17.05 -6.72 -26.11
N ARG A 331 17.55 -6.47 -24.90
CA ARG A 331 18.22 -7.51 -24.11
C ARG A 331 17.18 -8.42 -23.45
N PRO A 332 17.52 -9.67 -23.08
CA PRO A 332 16.58 -10.61 -22.48
C PRO A 332 15.88 -10.11 -21.21
N PHE A 333 16.53 -9.24 -20.45
CA PHE A 333 16.02 -8.67 -19.20
C PHE A 333 15.56 -7.22 -19.34
N SER A 334 15.43 -6.73 -20.59
CA SER A 334 14.90 -5.40 -20.85
C SER A 334 13.45 -5.31 -20.39
N GLN A 335 13.13 -4.25 -19.65
CA GLN A 335 11.78 -3.97 -19.18
C GLN A 335 11.14 -2.97 -20.13
N ILE A 336 10.19 -3.44 -20.92
CA ILE A 336 9.52 -2.63 -21.92
C ILE A 336 8.32 -1.95 -21.29
N ILE A 337 8.30 -0.63 -21.36
CA ILE A 337 7.19 0.21 -20.89
C ILE A 337 6.66 0.94 -22.11
N SER A 338 5.35 1.17 -22.20
CA SER A 338 4.77 2.01 -23.26
C SER A 338 4.07 3.23 -22.67
N SER A 339 4.27 4.41 -23.27
CA SER A 339 3.53 5.63 -22.94
C SER A 339 2.12 5.64 -23.53
N VAL A 340 1.87 4.84 -24.57
CA VAL A 340 0.55 4.65 -25.17
C VAL A 340 -0.07 3.32 -24.72
N GLU A 341 -1.30 3.08 -25.15
CA GLU A 341 -1.96 1.80 -24.93
C GLU A 341 -1.44 0.78 -25.93
N CYS A 342 -0.90 -0.33 -25.43
CA CYS A 342 -0.43 -1.43 -26.25
C CYS A 342 -0.79 -2.78 -25.64
N ASP A 343 -1.09 -3.74 -26.51
CA ASP A 343 -1.18 -5.16 -26.20
C ASP A 343 0.20 -5.80 -26.36
N PHE A 344 0.61 -6.60 -25.38
CA PHE A 344 1.91 -7.28 -25.36
C PHE A 344 1.72 -8.79 -25.55
N VAL A 345 2.26 -9.33 -26.65
CA VAL A 345 2.23 -10.76 -26.98
C VAL A 345 3.60 -11.36 -26.77
N GLY A 346 3.68 -12.46 -26.03
CA GLY A 346 4.95 -13.13 -25.73
C GLY A 346 5.74 -12.53 -24.57
N PHE A 347 5.14 -11.61 -23.82
CA PHE A 347 5.76 -10.96 -22.66
C PHE A 347 5.14 -11.43 -21.35
N ARG A 348 5.89 -11.26 -20.27
CA ARG A 348 5.39 -11.36 -18.89
C ARG A 348 5.53 -10.02 -18.19
N THR A 349 4.61 -9.72 -17.27
CA THR A 349 4.71 -8.52 -16.43
C THR A 349 5.97 -8.58 -15.56
N SER A 350 6.69 -7.46 -15.49
CA SER A 350 7.88 -7.32 -14.65
C SER A 350 7.47 -7.36 -13.18
N PRO A 351 8.14 -8.19 -12.34
CA PRO A 351 7.90 -8.20 -10.90
C PRO A 351 8.45 -6.95 -10.20
N GLN A 352 9.35 -6.20 -10.85
CA GLN A 352 9.98 -5.01 -10.26
C GLN A 352 9.24 -3.73 -10.58
N PHE A 353 8.68 -3.64 -11.79
CA PHE A 353 7.93 -2.48 -12.26
C PHE A 353 6.62 -2.98 -12.85
N PRO A 354 5.48 -2.73 -12.19
CA PRO A 354 4.26 -3.43 -12.55
C PRO A 354 3.67 -2.90 -13.88
N TRP A 355 4.20 -1.79 -14.44
CA TRP A 355 3.96 -1.30 -15.82
C TRP A 355 4.91 -1.84 -16.88
N GLY A 356 5.96 -2.56 -16.48
CA GLY A 356 6.98 -3.08 -17.38
C GLY A 356 6.62 -4.48 -17.85
N ASN A 357 6.96 -4.78 -19.10
CA ASN A 357 6.85 -6.10 -19.71
C ASN A 357 8.23 -6.62 -20.07
N VAL A 358 8.56 -7.84 -19.67
CA VAL A 358 9.83 -8.48 -19.98
C VAL A 358 9.59 -9.58 -21.02
N PRO A 359 10.44 -9.71 -22.05
CA PRO A 359 10.33 -10.82 -22.99
C PRO A 359 10.27 -12.16 -22.26
N ASP A 360 9.28 -12.99 -22.57
CA ASP A 360 9.19 -14.34 -22.02
C ASP A 360 10.04 -15.28 -22.91
N PRO A 361 11.13 -15.87 -22.39
CA PRO A 361 12.00 -16.75 -23.18
C PRO A 361 11.31 -18.05 -23.60
N SER A 362 10.16 -18.41 -23.01
CA SER A 362 9.38 -19.58 -23.41
C SER A 362 8.54 -19.34 -24.68
N GLN A 363 8.41 -18.08 -25.11
CA GLN A 363 7.58 -17.67 -26.24
C GLN A 363 8.43 -17.51 -27.50
N ALA A 364 7.90 -17.95 -28.63
CA ALA A 364 8.61 -17.94 -29.91
C ALA A 364 8.65 -16.54 -30.57
N GLU A 365 7.71 -15.66 -30.22
CA GLU A 365 7.56 -14.33 -30.79
C GLU A 365 7.22 -13.32 -29.69
N HIS A 366 7.78 -12.11 -29.83
CA HIS A 366 7.57 -10.97 -28.94
C HIS A 366 7.04 -9.81 -29.77
N LEU A 367 5.74 -9.53 -29.65
CA LEU A 367 5.06 -8.51 -30.46
C LEU A 367 4.34 -7.50 -29.58
N ILE A 368 4.48 -6.22 -29.90
CA ILE A 368 3.78 -5.13 -29.22
C ILE A 368 2.85 -4.48 -30.22
N ARG A 369 1.55 -4.44 -29.91
CA ARG A 369 0.52 -3.84 -30.78
C ARG A 369 -0.02 -2.60 -30.12
N CYS A 370 0.14 -1.43 -30.72
CA CYS A 370 -0.22 -0.18 -30.09
C CYS A 370 -1.33 0.54 -30.84
N ARG A 371 -2.17 1.22 -30.07
CA ARG A 371 -3.25 2.07 -30.57
C ARG A 371 -2.82 3.54 -30.48
N PRO A 372 -3.21 4.40 -31.44
CA PRO A 372 -2.97 5.83 -31.33
C PRO A 372 -3.69 6.37 -30.10
N ALA A 373 -3.12 7.40 -29.49
CA ALA A 373 -3.76 8.05 -28.35
C ALA A 373 -5.14 8.63 -28.73
N GLY A 374 -6.16 8.28 -27.96
CA GLY A 374 -7.51 8.85 -28.10
C GLY A 374 -8.40 8.22 -29.17
N ILE A 375 -7.98 7.12 -29.81
CA ILE A 375 -8.79 6.39 -30.79
C ILE A 375 -9.01 4.96 -30.31
N ASP A 376 -10.28 4.63 -30.02
CA ASP A 376 -10.72 3.30 -29.64
C ASP A 376 -10.94 2.46 -30.93
N SER A 377 -9.85 2.07 -31.58
CA SER A 377 -9.85 1.35 -32.87
C SER A 377 -8.83 0.22 -32.92
N ASP A 378 -8.80 -0.51 -34.05
CA ASP A 378 -7.77 -1.49 -34.36
C ASP A 378 -6.34 -0.91 -34.19
N PRO A 379 -5.34 -1.75 -33.85
CA PRO A 379 -3.95 -1.31 -33.70
C PRO A 379 -3.45 -0.58 -34.94
N SER A 380 -2.86 0.60 -34.76
CA SER A 380 -2.33 1.38 -35.88
C SER A 380 -0.87 1.02 -36.20
N TYR A 381 -0.15 0.48 -35.23
CA TYR A 381 1.18 -0.06 -35.47
C TYR A 381 1.50 -1.28 -34.60
N GLU A 382 2.43 -2.09 -35.10
CA GLU A 382 3.03 -3.22 -34.39
C GLU A 382 4.55 -3.08 -34.36
N ILE A 383 5.17 -3.50 -33.26
CA ILE A 383 6.64 -3.55 -33.12
C ILE A 383 7.02 -4.98 -32.83
N LEU A 384 7.77 -5.59 -33.75
CA LEU A 384 8.42 -6.87 -33.52
C LEU A 384 9.66 -6.65 -32.65
N VAL A 385 9.71 -7.33 -31.52
CA VAL A 385 10.81 -7.24 -30.57
C VAL A 385 11.73 -8.44 -30.76
N ARG A 386 12.99 -8.15 -31.11
CA ARG A 386 14.02 -9.18 -31.25
C ARG A 386 14.86 -9.20 -29.99
N VAL A 387 14.94 -10.35 -29.35
CA VAL A 387 15.78 -10.52 -28.16
C VAL A 387 17.20 -10.82 -28.61
N SER A 388 18.12 -9.88 -28.41
CA SER A 388 19.54 -10.08 -28.73
C SER A 388 20.16 -11.05 -27.70
N ALA A 389 20.72 -12.16 -28.16
CA ALA A 389 21.64 -12.95 -27.36
C ALA A 389 22.93 -12.12 -27.19
N GLU A 390 23.37 -11.90 -25.96
CA GLU A 390 24.65 -11.22 -25.67
C GLU A 390 25.86 -11.97 -26.25
#